data_AF-A0A944GDF9-F1
#
_entry.id   AF-A0A944GDF9-F1
#
_cell.length_a   1.000
_cell.length_b   1.000
_cell.length_c   1.000
_cell.angle_alpha   90.00
_cell.angle_beta   90.00
_cell.angle_gamma   90.00
#
_symmetry.space_group_name_H-M   'P 1'
#
loop_
_entity.id
_entity.type
_entity.pdbx_description
1 polymer ?
#
loop_
_entity_poly.entity_id
_entity_poly.type
_entity_poly.pdbx_seq_one_letter_code
_entity_poly.pdbx_strand_id
1 'polypeptide(L)'
;TLFHEFGHALHGLLAKANYNMVSGTNVARDFVELPSQIMENWAFEPEVLAMYARHYETGEIIPQELIEKIQATSTFNQGFMTTELTAAAILDMNWHDLTTTEGIDPIAFEAEMMNKIGLIPQIAPRYRTTYFNHIWAGGYSAGYYSYLWAEVLDKDAFELFKEKGIFDPETAKAFRTLLEKGGTEDPMDLYRTFRGAEPNNNAMLVGRGLK
;
A
#
# COMPACT_ATOMS: atom_id res chain seq x y z
N THR A 1 -6.56 1.05 6.94
CA THR A 1 -6.73 2.53 7.00
C THR A 1 -6.11 3.18 8.22
N LEU A 2 -6.55 2.97 9.48
CA LEU A 2 -5.95 3.72 10.61
C LEU A 2 -4.42 3.54 10.70
N PHE A 3 -3.94 2.30 10.62
CA PHE A 3 -2.51 1.99 10.62
C PHE A 3 -1.78 2.57 9.39
N HIS A 4 -2.44 2.56 8.23
CA HIS A 4 -1.93 3.16 6.99
C HIS A 4 -1.62 4.65 7.17
N GLU A 5 -2.61 5.43 7.61
CA GLU A 5 -2.44 6.87 7.83
C GLU A 5 -1.42 7.15 8.94
N PHE A 6 -1.38 6.28 9.96
CA PHE A 6 -0.38 6.42 11.01
C PHE A 6 1.04 6.15 10.52
N GLY A 7 1.22 5.30 9.50
CA GLY A 7 2.51 5.12 8.83
C GLY A 7 2.98 6.38 8.09
N HIS A 8 2.08 7.08 7.38
CA HIS A 8 2.39 8.42 6.86
C HIS A 8 2.73 9.41 7.97
N ALA A 9 1.97 9.39 9.07
CA ALA A 9 2.24 10.25 10.22
C ALA A 9 3.63 9.97 10.82
N LEU A 10 4.02 8.71 10.97
CA LEU A 10 5.37 8.34 11.42
C LEU A 10 6.45 8.81 10.45
N HIS A 11 6.24 8.68 9.14
CA HIS A 11 7.17 9.17 8.13
C HIS A 11 7.39 10.68 8.24
N GLY A 12 6.33 11.45 8.50
CA GLY A 12 6.42 12.90 8.76
C GLY A 12 7.07 13.23 10.12
N LEU A 13 6.62 12.59 11.20
CA LEU A 13 7.05 12.89 12.58
C LEU A 13 8.52 12.54 12.83
N LEU A 14 9.03 11.51 12.16
CA LEU A 14 10.41 11.05 12.33
C LEU A 14 11.40 11.77 11.39
N ALA A 15 10.93 12.58 10.44
CA ALA A 15 11.78 13.20 9.44
C ALA A 15 12.95 14.02 10.03
N LYS A 16 14.14 13.85 9.48
CA LYS A 16 15.36 14.59 9.81
C LYS A 16 16.02 15.13 8.54
N ALA A 17 15.35 16.06 7.87
CA ALA A 17 15.86 16.72 6.68
C ALA A 17 16.17 18.20 6.94
N ASN A 18 17.23 18.71 6.30
CA ASN A 18 17.62 20.13 6.39
C ASN A 18 16.70 21.06 5.58
N TYR A 19 16.03 20.54 4.55
CA TYR A 19 15.20 21.33 3.65
C TYR A 19 13.77 20.77 3.60
N ASN A 20 12.78 21.66 3.68
CA ASN A 20 11.36 21.27 3.69
C ASN A 20 10.96 20.46 2.44
N MET A 21 11.53 20.78 1.28
CA MET A 21 11.23 20.13 0.00
C MET A 21 11.55 18.63 -0.06
N VAL A 22 12.35 18.12 0.88
CA VAL A 22 12.73 16.71 0.98
C VAL A 22 12.44 16.12 2.37
N SER A 23 11.66 16.83 3.20
CA SER A 23 11.32 16.37 4.55
C SER A 23 10.06 15.51 4.54
N GLY A 24 10.02 14.49 5.40
CA GLY A 24 8.85 13.64 5.64
C GLY A 24 8.37 12.93 4.39
N THR A 25 7.06 13.04 4.11
CA THR A 25 6.40 12.37 2.99
C THR A 25 6.70 13.01 1.62
N ASN A 26 7.62 13.98 1.54
CA ASN A 26 8.07 14.58 0.27
C ASN A 26 9.08 13.66 -0.42
N VAL A 27 8.59 12.51 -0.90
CA VAL A 27 9.33 11.45 -1.61
C VAL A 27 8.64 11.12 -2.93
N ALA A 28 9.24 10.24 -3.73
CA ALA A 28 8.60 9.72 -4.93
C ALA A 28 7.25 9.04 -4.61
N ARG A 29 6.27 9.21 -5.50
CA ARG A 29 4.89 8.74 -5.27
C ARG A 29 4.79 7.22 -5.13
N ASP A 30 5.62 6.49 -5.85
CA ASP A 30 5.73 5.02 -5.80
C ASP A 30 6.52 4.48 -4.59
N PHE A 31 7.06 5.38 -3.75
CA PHE A 31 7.69 5.04 -2.48
C PHE A 31 6.90 5.54 -1.27
N VAL A 32 6.13 6.63 -1.40
CA VAL A 32 5.42 7.25 -0.25
C VAL A 32 4.46 6.30 0.45
N GLU A 33 3.97 5.30 -0.27
CA GLU A 33 3.05 4.27 0.22
C GLU A 33 3.74 3.13 0.98
N LEU A 34 5.07 2.96 0.88
CA LEU A 34 5.77 1.93 1.65
C LEU A 34 5.61 2.19 3.17
N PRO A 35 5.94 3.38 3.69
CA PRO A 35 5.77 3.68 5.12
C PRO A 35 4.34 3.56 5.64
N SER A 36 3.33 3.78 4.80
CA SER A 36 1.93 3.62 5.19
C SER A 36 1.51 2.15 5.14
N GLN A 37 1.68 1.47 4.01
CA GLN A 37 1.22 0.11 3.81
C GLN A 37 1.90 -0.89 4.74
N ILE A 38 3.21 -0.73 5.00
CA ILE A 38 3.92 -1.66 5.86
C ILE A 38 3.25 -1.73 7.24
N MET A 39 2.80 -0.59 7.77
CA MET A 39 2.14 -0.48 9.08
C MET A 39 0.84 -1.28 9.15
N GLU A 40 0.16 -1.52 8.03
CA GLU A 40 -1.07 -2.30 7.97
C GLU A 40 -0.86 -3.77 8.32
N ASN A 41 0.35 -4.31 8.09
CA ASN A 41 0.67 -5.70 8.40
C ASN A 41 0.56 -5.99 9.91
N TRP A 42 1.03 -5.07 10.76
CA TRP A 42 0.90 -5.19 12.22
C TRP A 42 -0.56 -5.26 12.68
N ALA A 43 -1.51 -4.66 11.95
CA ALA A 43 -2.91 -4.67 12.37
C ALA A 43 -3.51 -6.09 12.46
N PHE A 44 -2.89 -7.08 11.80
CA PHE A 44 -3.38 -8.45 11.76
C PHE A 44 -2.44 -9.46 12.42
N GLU A 45 -1.34 -9.01 13.02
CA GLU A 45 -0.46 -9.88 13.80
C GLU A 45 -1.12 -10.26 15.14
N PRO A 46 -1.10 -11.54 15.56
CA PRO A 46 -1.77 -12.00 16.78
C PRO A 46 -1.41 -11.19 18.03
N GLU A 47 -0.13 -10.87 18.19
CA GLU A 47 0.39 -10.13 19.34
C GLU A 47 -0.14 -8.70 19.39
N VAL A 48 -0.35 -8.07 18.23
CA VAL A 48 -0.89 -6.70 18.12
C VAL A 48 -2.41 -6.73 18.26
N LEU A 49 -3.10 -7.68 17.64
CA LEU A 49 -4.53 -7.90 17.81
C LEU A 49 -4.87 -8.07 19.29
N ALA A 50 -4.09 -8.85 20.05
CA ALA A 50 -4.30 -9.04 21.48
C ALA A 50 -4.18 -7.73 22.30
N MET A 51 -3.48 -6.70 21.78
CA MET A 51 -3.37 -5.40 22.46
C MET A 51 -4.66 -4.60 22.37
N TYR A 52 -5.27 -4.52 21.18
CA TYR A 52 -6.38 -3.59 20.90
C TYR A 52 -7.73 -4.26 20.65
N ALA A 53 -7.77 -5.50 20.16
CA ALA A 53 -9.02 -6.21 19.85
C ALA A 53 -9.62 -6.75 21.14
N ARG A 54 -10.37 -5.90 21.83
CA ARG A 54 -11.07 -6.20 23.08
C ARG A 54 -12.56 -6.00 22.91
N HIS A 55 -13.36 -6.86 23.55
CA HIS A 55 -14.80 -6.69 23.58
C HIS A 55 -15.15 -5.34 24.25
N TYR A 56 -15.98 -4.54 23.60
CA TYR A 56 -16.17 -3.13 24.01
C TYR A 56 -16.82 -2.97 25.38
N GLU A 57 -17.59 -3.95 25.85
CA GLU A 57 -18.25 -3.92 27.16
C GLU A 57 -17.42 -4.62 28.26
N THR A 58 -16.80 -5.74 27.93
CA THR A 58 -16.18 -6.63 28.92
C THR A 58 -14.68 -6.45 29.02
N GLY A 59 -14.05 -5.85 28.01
CA GLY A 59 -12.59 -5.69 27.92
C GLY A 59 -11.83 -6.99 27.65
N GLU A 60 -12.54 -8.11 27.48
CA GLU A 60 -11.97 -9.42 27.16
C GLU A 60 -11.23 -9.35 25.83
N ILE A 61 -10.04 -9.96 25.78
CA ILE A 61 -9.20 -10.01 24.59
C ILE A 61 -9.85 -10.96 23.57
N ILE A 62 -9.70 -10.63 22.28
CA ILE A 62 -10.09 -11.52 21.18
C ILE A 62 -9.59 -12.96 21.41
N PRO A 63 -10.49 -13.97 21.36
CA PRO A 63 -10.08 -15.37 21.49
C PRO A 63 -9.14 -15.81 20.37
N GLN A 64 -8.16 -16.66 20.71
CA GLN A 64 -7.19 -17.19 19.75
C GLN A 64 -7.86 -17.88 18.55
N GLU A 65 -8.97 -18.60 18.78
CA GLU A 65 -9.75 -19.26 17.71
C GLU A 65 -10.26 -18.27 16.65
N LEU A 66 -10.60 -17.04 17.03
CA LEU A 66 -11.03 -16.01 16.07
C LEU A 66 -9.85 -15.43 15.29
N ILE A 67 -8.69 -15.27 15.94
CA ILE A 67 -7.46 -14.84 15.26
C ILE A 67 -7.08 -15.87 14.18
N GLU A 68 -7.10 -17.16 14.51
CA GLU A 68 -6.81 -18.25 13.58
C GLU A 68 -7.77 -18.24 12.38
N LYS A 69 -9.07 -18.00 12.61
CA LYS A 69 -10.06 -17.84 11.54
C LYS A 69 -9.76 -16.64 10.63
N ILE A 70 -9.41 -15.48 11.21
CA ILE A 70 -9.00 -14.29 10.45
C ILE A 70 -7.83 -14.63 9.54
N GLN A 71 -6.78 -15.24 10.09
CA GLN A 71 -5.58 -15.64 9.34
C GLN A 71 -5.88 -16.66 8.24
N ALA A 72 -6.69 -17.68 8.52
CA ALA A 72 -7.09 -18.68 7.55
C ALA A 72 -7.89 -18.08 6.38
N THR A 73 -8.57 -16.96 6.60
CA THR A 73 -9.33 -16.22 5.58
C THR A 73 -8.59 -15.02 5.01
N SER A 74 -7.28 -14.87 5.26
CA SER A 74 -6.48 -13.70 4.84
C SER A 74 -6.51 -13.44 3.33
N THR A 75 -6.67 -14.49 2.52
CA THR A 75 -6.77 -14.38 1.05
C THR A 75 -8.22 -14.32 0.54
N PHE A 76 -9.21 -14.38 1.43
CA PHE A 76 -10.62 -14.25 1.05
C PHE A 76 -10.84 -12.91 0.35
N ASN A 77 -11.58 -12.96 -0.77
CA ASN A 77 -11.90 -11.79 -1.61
C ASN A 77 -10.71 -11.08 -2.28
N GLN A 78 -9.47 -11.60 -2.17
CA GLN A 78 -8.30 -10.99 -2.83
C GLN A 78 -8.43 -10.90 -4.35
N GLY A 79 -9.15 -11.84 -4.98
CA GLY A 79 -9.50 -11.74 -6.40
C GLY A 79 -10.26 -10.45 -6.72
N PHE A 80 -11.33 -10.15 -5.97
CA PHE A 80 -12.09 -8.91 -6.14
C PHE A 80 -11.22 -7.68 -5.87
N MET A 81 -10.57 -7.63 -4.70
CA MET A 81 -9.79 -6.46 -4.25
C MET A 81 -8.61 -6.15 -5.19
N THR A 82 -7.92 -7.18 -5.66
CA THR A 82 -6.81 -7.03 -6.60
C THR A 82 -7.31 -6.60 -7.99
N THR A 83 -8.43 -7.15 -8.45
CA THR A 83 -8.99 -6.80 -9.76
C THR A 83 -9.48 -5.35 -9.79
N GLU A 84 -10.27 -4.90 -8.82
CA GLU A 84 -10.78 -3.51 -8.83
C GLU A 84 -9.66 -2.48 -8.72
N LEU A 85 -8.60 -2.79 -7.96
CA LEU A 85 -7.45 -1.91 -7.76
C LEU A 85 -6.60 -1.83 -9.02
N THR A 86 -6.28 -2.99 -9.61
CA THR A 86 -5.54 -3.09 -10.87
C THR A 86 -6.30 -2.41 -12.01
N ALA A 87 -7.62 -2.60 -12.10
CA ALA A 87 -8.45 -1.96 -13.10
C ALA A 87 -8.43 -0.43 -12.97
N ALA A 88 -8.50 0.11 -11.75
CA ALA A 88 -8.38 1.54 -11.50
C ALA A 88 -6.98 2.09 -11.86
N ALA A 89 -5.90 1.36 -11.53
CA ALA A 89 -4.55 1.75 -11.90
C ALA A 89 -4.34 1.75 -13.43
N ILE A 90 -4.90 0.77 -14.13
CA ILE A 90 -4.86 0.75 -15.61
C ILE A 90 -5.72 1.88 -16.19
N LEU A 91 -6.90 2.16 -15.63
CA LEU A 91 -7.74 3.29 -16.07
C LEU A 91 -6.99 4.63 -15.93
N ASP A 92 -6.30 4.85 -14.81
CA ASP A 92 -5.44 6.02 -14.60
C ASP A 92 -4.38 6.14 -15.71
N MET A 93 -3.62 5.07 -15.98
CA MET A 93 -2.60 5.08 -17.02
C MET A 93 -3.19 5.34 -18.41
N ASN A 94 -4.34 4.76 -18.75
CA ASN A 94 -4.99 5.02 -20.04
C ASN A 94 -5.41 6.48 -20.19
N TRP A 95 -5.91 7.12 -19.13
CA TRP A 95 -6.25 8.55 -19.17
C TRP A 95 -5.02 9.43 -19.42
N HIS A 96 -3.87 9.07 -18.85
CA HIS A 96 -2.65 9.87 -18.92
C HIS A 96 -1.69 9.49 -20.07
N ASP A 97 -2.02 8.46 -20.84
CA ASP A 97 -1.32 8.11 -22.10
C ASP A 97 -1.97 8.77 -23.34
N LEU A 98 -3.09 9.46 -23.16
CA LEU A 98 -3.76 10.19 -24.24
C LEU A 98 -2.94 11.39 -24.71
N THR A 99 -2.82 11.54 -26.03
CA THR A 99 -2.18 12.71 -26.66
C THR A 99 -3.15 13.89 -26.87
N THR A 100 -4.46 13.63 -26.80
CA THR A 100 -5.53 14.64 -26.84
C THR A 100 -6.78 14.13 -26.11
N THR A 101 -7.56 15.04 -25.53
CA THR A 101 -8.85 14.76 -24.90
C THR A 101 -10.04 15.33 -25.68
N GLU A 102 -9.79 15.94 -26.84
CA GLU A 102 -10.83 16.57 -27.66
C GLU A 102 -11.86 15.54 -28.15
N GLY A 103 -13.14 15.79 -27.86
CA GLY A 103 -14.25 14.96 -28.31
C GLY A 103 -14.43 13.64 -27.55
N ILE A 104 -13.65 13.38 -26.49
CA ILE A 104 -13.80 12.16 -25.69
C ILE A 104 -15.04 12.25 -24.78
N ASP A 105 -15.90 11.24 -24.87
CA ASP A 105 -16.90 10.95 -23.82
C ASP A 105 -16.21 10.12 -22.71
N PRO A 106 -16.07 10.65 -21.48
CA PRO A 106 -15.36 9.97 -20.41
C PRO A 106 -16.00 8.65 -19.99
N ILE A 107 -17.33 8.51 -20.10
CA ILE A 107 -18.02 7.27 -19.72
C ILE A 107 -17.79 6.20 -20.80
N ALA A 108 -17.84 6.58 -22.07
CA ALA A 108 -17.57 5.67 -23.18
C ALA A 108 -16.11 5.21 -23.18
N PHE A 109 -15.16 6.12 -22.95
CA PHE A 109 -13.73 5.82 -22.86
C PHE A 109 -13.44 4.81 -21.75
N GLU A 110 -13.96 5.04 -20.54
CA GLU A 110 -13.80 4.11 -19.43
C GLU A 110 -14.34 2.71 -19.78
N ALA A 111 -15.56 2.63 -20.33
CA ALA A 111 -16.15 1.36 -20.71
C ALA A 111 -15.30 0.63 -21.76
N GLU A 112 -14.78 1.34 -22.76
CA GLU A 112 -13.86 0.80 -23.76
C GLU A 112 -12.59 0.23 -23.11
N MET A 113 -11.94 1.00 -22.23
CA MET A 113 -10.70 0.58 -21.57
C MET A 113 -10.94 -0.64 -20.66
N MET A 114 -12.06 -0.69 -19.94
CA MET A 114 -12.41 -1.83 -19.10
C MET A 114 -12.71 -3.09 -19.91
N ASN A 115 -13.39 -2.94 -21.06
CA ASN A 115 -13.61 -4.05 -21.98
C ASN A 115 -12.30 -4.56 -22.58
N LYS A 116 -11.36 -3.67 -22.92
CA LYS A 116 -10.05 -4.03 -23.52
C LYS A 116 -9.19 -4.89 -22.60
N ILE A 117 -9.25 -4.66 -21.28
CA ILE A 117 -8.54 -5.49 -20.29
C ILE A 117 -9.32 -6.76 -19.89
N GLY A 118 -10.49 -6.99 -20.48
CA GLY A 118 -11.33 -8.14 -20.16
C GLY A 118 -11.94 -8.10 -18.76
N LEU A 119 -12.20 -6.90 -18.22
CA LEU A 119 -12.80 -6.77 -16.90
C LEU A 119 -14.21 -7.37 -16.89
N ILE A 120 -14.47 -8.28 -15.95
CA ILE A 120 -15.78 -8.93 -15.84
C ILE A 120 -16.84 -7.95 -15.31
N PRO A 121 -18.12 -8.07 -15.72
CA PRO A 121 -19.14 -7.09 -15.36
C PRO A 121 -19.49 -7.04 -13.86
N GLN A 122 -19.09 -8.05 -13.08
CA GLN A 122 -19.30 -8.09 -11.63
C GLN A 122 -18.32 -7.20 -10.85
N ILE A 123 -17.24 -6.74 -11.47
CA ILE A 123 -16.20 -5.93 -10.83
C ILE A 123 -16.02 -4.64 -11.64
N ALA A 124 -16.19 -3.50 -10.98
CA ALA A 124 -15.83 -2.21 -11.55
C ALA A 124 -14.42 -1.81 -11.07
N PRO A 125 -13.76 -0.85 -11.74
CA PRO A 125 -12.62 -0.17 -11.16
C PRO A 125 -12.99 0.39 -9.79
N ARG A 126 -12.06 0.31 -8.83
CA ARG A 126 -12.26 0.81 -7.47
C ARG A 126 -12.75 2.26 -7.45
N TYR A 127 -12.24 3.06 -8.38
CA TYR A 127 -12.76 4.38 -8.69
C TYR A 127 -13.06 4.49 -10.18
N ARG A 128 -14.24 5.01 -10.51
CA ARG A 128 -14.58 5.38 -11.89
C ARG A 128 -14.16 6.82 -12.14
N THR A 129 -13.97 7.13 -13.41
CA THR A 129 -13.50 8.39 -13.97
C THR A 129 -14.12 9.60 -13.25
N THR A 130 -15.44 9.69 -13.14
CA THR A 130 -16.09 10.90 -12.59
C THR A 130 -15.89 11.13 -11.09
N TYR A 131 -15.38 10.15 -10.35
CA TYR A 131 -15.11 10.27 -8.91
C TYR A 131 -13.71 9.79 -8.51
N PHE A 132 -12.79 9.73 -9.47
CA PHE A 132 -11.42 9.29 -9.23
C PHE A 132 -10.54 10.42 -8.68
N ASN A 133 -10.87 10.88 -7.47
CA ASN A 133 -10.23 12.07 -6.89
C ASN A 133 -8.70 11.98 -6.79
N HIS A 134 -8.15 10.77 -6.59
CA HIS A 134 -6.71 10.53 -6.53
C HIS A 134 -5.98 11.11 -7.75
N ILE A 135 -6.50 10.87 -8.96
CA ILE A 135 -5.83 11.21 -10.20
C ILE A 135 -6.21 12.61 -10.70
N TRP A 136 -7.40 13.11 -10.33
CA TRP A 136 -7.86 14.44 -10.78
C TRP A 136 -7.45 15.59 -9.87
N ALA A 137 -7.36 15.35 -8.56
CA ALA A 137 -7.06 16.41 -7.58
C ALA A 137 -6.08 15.97 -6.47
N GLY A 138 -5.83 14.67 -6.31
CA GLY A 138 -5.02 14.11 -5.22
C GLY A 138 -3.52 14.00 -5.51
N GLY A 139 -3.07 14.28 -6.74
CA GLY A 139 -1.66 14.21 -7.11
C GLY A 139 -1.14 12.79 -7.40
N TYR A 140 -2.03 11.85 -7.74
CA TYR A 140 -1.73 10.49 -8.20
C TYR A 140 -2.01 10.30 -9.70
N SER A 141 -2.13 11.39 -10.47
CA SER A 141 -2.24 11.34 -11.94
C SER A 141 -1.06 10.57 -12.53
N ALA A 142 -1.32 9.54 -13.35
CA ALA A 142 -0.30 8.62 -13.85
C ALA A 142 0.54 7.98 -12.72
N GLY A 143 -0.11 7.66 -11.60
CA GLY A 143 0.55 7.27 -10.36
C GLY A 143 -0.32 6.44 -9.43
N TYR A 144 -1.54 6.08 -9.81
CA TYR A 144 -2.37 5.21 -8.96
C TYR A 144 -1.82 3.77 -8.90
N TYR A 145 -0.97 3.38 -9.86
CA TYR A 145 -0.19 2.13 -9.78
C TYR A 145 0.76 2.09 -8.57
N SER A 146 1.10 3.24 -7.99
CA SER A 146 2.01 3.35 -6.83
C SER A 146 1.54 2.51 -5.64
N TYR A 147 0.25 2.27 -5.46
CA TYR A 147 -0.25 1.38 -4.40
C TYR A 147 0.20 -0.07 -4.57
N LEU A 148 0.15 -0.60 -5.80
CA LEU A 148 0.60 -1.97 -6.09
C LEU A 148 2.13 -2.06 -6.15
N TRP A 149 2.77 -0.99 -6.60
CA TRP A 149 4.23 -0.89 -6.65
C TRP A 149 4.85 -0.87 -5.26
N ALA A 150 4.34 -0.03 -4.37
CA ALA A 150 4.82 0.07 -3.00
C ALA A 150 4.50 -1.17 -2.18
N GLU A 151 3.45 -1.92 -2.50
CA GLU A 151 3.12 -3.17 -1.80
C GLU A 151 4.16 -4.28 -2.07
N VAL A 152 4.91 -4.20 -3.17
CA VAL A 152 6.10 -5.04 -3.34
C VAL A 152 7.12 -4.75 -2.23
N LEU A 153 7.35 -3.46 -1.96
CA LEU A 153 8.28 -3.01 -0.93
C LEU A 153 7.74 -3.33 0.46
N ASP A 154 6.44 -3.11 0.70
CA ASP A 154 5.82 -3.27 2.02
C ASP A 154 5.88 -4.72 2.48
N LYS A 155 5.47 -5.68 1.64
CA LYS A 155 5.42 -7.10 2.02
C LYS A 155 6.82 -7.66 2.18
N ASP A 156 7.74 -7.31 1.29
CA ASP A 156 9.13 -7.76 1.41
C ASP A 156 9.85 -7.15 2.63
N ALA A 157 9.60 -5.86 2.92
CA ALA A 157 10.11 -5.23 4.13
C ALA A 157 9.54 -5.86 5.40
N PHE A 158 8.26 -6.21 5.40
CA PHE A 158 7.60 -6.84 6.54
C PHE A 158 8.06 -8.29 6.76
N GLU A 159 8.44 -9.02 5.73
CA GLU A 159 9.02 -10.36 5.89
C GLU A 159 10.32 -10.31 6.73
N LEU A 160 11.13 -9.25 6.64
CA LEU A 160 12.29 -9.08 7.53
C LEU A 160 11.88 -8.97 9.01
N PHE A 161 10.76 -8.29 9.30
CA PHE A 161 10.19 -8.27 10.64
C PHE A 161 9.68 -9.65 11.05
N LYS A 162 9.05 -10.42 10.16
CA LYS A 162 8.60 -11.78 10.50
C LYS A 162 9.76 -12.75 10.73
N GLU A 163 10.86 -12.62 9.99
CA GLU A 163 12.07 -13.43 10.14
C GLU A 163 12.76 -13.20 11.50
N LYS A 164 12.78 -11.95 11.98
CA LYS A 164 13.50 -11.56 13.21
C LYS A 164 12.60 -11.41 14.45
N GLY A 165 11.30 -11.29 14.24
CA GLY A 165 10.29 -10.94 15.24
C GLY A 165 9.67 -9.57 14.95
N ILE A 166 8.34 -9.49 14.98
CA ILE A 166 7.58 -8.30 14.57
C ILE A 166 7.83 -7.04 15.44
N PHE A 167 8.51 -7.21 16.57
CA PHE A 167 8.95 -6.16 17.49
C PHE A 167 10.49 -6.09 17.64
N ASP A 168 11.25 -6.67 16.71
CA ASP A 168 12.72 -6.65 16.74
C ASP A 168 13.26 -5.21 16.76
N PRO A 169 13.96 -4.78 17.83
CA PRO A 169 14.40 -3.40 17.98
C PRO A 169 15.40 -2.95 16.92
N GLU A 170 16.28 -3.84 16.45
CA GLU A 170 17.29 -3.51 15.46
C GLU A 170 16.66 -3.29 14.08
N THR A 171 15.71 -4.14 13.69
CA THR A 171 14.95 -3.96 12.44
C THR A 171 14.07 -2.71 12.50
N ALA A 172 13.41 -2.44 13.64
CA ALA A 172 12.65 -1.21 13.84
C ALA A 172 13.54 0.05 13.76
N LYS A 173 14.75 0.00 14.30
CA LYS A 173 15.73 1.09 14.22
C LYS A 173 16.21 1.31 12.79
N ALA A 174 16.49 0.24 12.04
CA ALA A 174 16.85 0.33 10.64
C ALA A 174 15.72 0.93 9.79
N PHE A 175 14.48 0.49 10.02
CA PHE A 175 13.31 1.04 9.33
C PHE A 175 13.08 2.51 9.70
N ARG A 176 13.24 2.87 10.97
CA ARG A 176 13.23 4.27 11.41
C ARG A 176 14.30 5.10 10.67
N THR A 177 15.51 4.59 10.49
CA THR A 177 16.55 5.31 9.73
C THR A 177 16.11 5.57 8.29
N LEU A 178 15.40 4.64 7.64
CA LEU A 178 14.79 4.88 6.33
C LEU A 178 13.76 6.02 6.39
N LEU A 179 12.86 6.02 7.38
CA LEU A 179 11.86 7.10 7.55
C LEU A 179 12.48 8.47 7.84
N GLU A 180 13.57 8.51 8.62
CA GLU A 180 14.26 9.75 8.99
C GLU A 180 14.80 10.52 7.76
N LYS A 181 15.01 9.84 6.63
CA LYS A 181 15.62 10.42 5.43
C LYS A 181 14.65 11.22 4.57
N GLY A 182 13.35 10.91 4.60
CA GLY A 182 12.41 11.50 3.64
C GLY A 182 12.95 11.40 2.21
N GLY A 183 12.97 12.52 1.48
CA GLY A 183 13.49 12.61 0.11
C GLY A 183 14.97 12.99 -0.01
N THR A 184 15.79 12.85 1.04
CA THR A 184 17.20 13.30 0.99
C THR A 184 18.13 12.36 0.22
N GLU A 185 17.72 11.11 0.00
CA GLU A 185 18.49 10.06 -0.68
C GLU A 185 17.57 9.31 -1.66
N ASP A 186 18.16 8.55 -2.58
CA ASP A 186 17.38 7.73 -3.52
C ASP A 186 16.57 6.66 -2.76
N PRO A 187 15.25 6.55 -2.99
CA PRO A 187 14.41 5.63 -2.25
C PRO A 187 14.82 4.16 -2.36
N MET A 188 15.35 3.72 -3.50
CA MET A 188 15.77 2.34 -3.67
C MET A 188 17.09 2.06 -2.95
N ASP A 189 18.01 3.03 -2.91
CA ASP A 189 19.23 2.91 -2.10
C ASP A 189 18.91 2.85 -0.60
N LEU A 190 17.93 3.63 -0.12
CA LEU A 190 17.41 3.53 1.23
C LEU A 190 16.81 2.16 1.52
N TYR A 191 16.00 1.65 0.58
CA TYR A 191 15.38 0.33 0.70
C TYR A 191 16.44 -0.78 0.79
N ARG A 192 17.42 -0.80 -0.12
CA ARG A 192 18.52 -1.78 -0.11
C ARG A 192 19.33 -1.72 1.18
N THR A 193 19.57 -0.52 1.70
CA THR A 193 20.29 -0.32 2.97
C THR A 193 19.52 -0.92 4.14
N PHE A 194 18.19 -0.73 4.18
CA PHE A 194 17.33 -1.33 5.19
C PHE A 194 17.22 -2.86 5.03
N ARG A 195 16.88 -3.32 3.83
CA ARG A 195 16.53 -4.71 3.53
C ARG A 195 17.74 -5.63 3.43
N GLY A 196 18.89 -5.10 2.99
CA GLY A 196 20.10 -5.85 2.64
C GLY A 196 20.06 -6.49 1.25
N ALA A 197 19.00 -6.28 0.47
CA ALA A 197 18.80 -6.83 -0.87
C ALA A 197 17.82 -5.96 -1.68
N GLU A 198 17.70 -6.26 -2.98
CA GLU A 198 16.61 -5.74 -3.83
C GLU A 198 15.25 -6.28 -3.37
N PRO A 199 14.15 -5.53 -3.57
CA PRO A 199 12.81 -5.99 -3.21
C PRO A 199 12.39 -7.23 -4.00
N ASN A 200 11.65 -8.12 -3.35
CA ASN A 200 11.13 -9.35 -3.94
C ASN A 200 9.60 -9.39 -3.89
N ASN A 201 8.95 -9.52 -5.05
CA ASN A 201 7.49 -9.54 -5.13
C ASN A 201 6.82 -10.84 -4.60
N ASN A 202 7.60 -11.85 -4.21
CA ASN A 202 7.07 -13.12 -3.72
C ASN A 202 6.09 -12.93 -2.55
N ALA A 203 6.43 -12.06 -1.59
CA ALA A 203 5.59 -11.81 -0.41
C ALA A 203 4.25 -11.16 -0.79
N MET A 204 4.27 -10.18 -1.70
CA MET A 204 3.06 -9.57 -2.28
C MET A 204 2.21 -10.61 -3.01
N LEU A 205 2.82 -11.46 -3.84
CA LEU A 205 2.10 -12.48 -4.60
C LEU A 205 1.41 -13.50 -3.67
N VAL A 206 2.08 -13.93 -2.61
CA VAL A 206 1.48 -14.81 -1.59
C VAL A 206 0.35 -14.09 -0.85
N GLY A 207 0.58 -12.85 -0.39
CA GLY A 207 -0.42 -12.06 0.35
C GLY A 207 -1.69 -11.76 -0.45
N ARG A 208 -1.58 -11.61 -1.77
CA ARG A 208 -2.71 -11.45 -2.69
C ARG A 208 -3.31 -12.76 -3.20
N GLY A 209 -2.80 -13.92 -2.78
CA GLY A 209 -3.30 -15.22 -3.24
C GLY A 209 -3.06 -15.48 -4.75
N LEU A 210 -1.95 -14.97 -5.28
CA LEU A 210 -1.53 -15.09 -6.69
C LEU A 210 -0.46 -16.17 -6.90
N LYS A 211 -0.25 -17.05 -5.91
CA LYS A 211 0.67 -18.18 -5.91
C LYS A 211 0.06 -19.42 -5.28
#